data_AF-A0AAV0X9J8-F1
#
_entry.id   AF-A0AAV0X9J8-F1
#
_cell.length_a   1.000
_cell.length_b   1.000
_cell.length_c   1.000
_cell.angle_alpha   90.00
_cell.angle_beta   90.00
_cell.angle_gamma   90.00
#
_symmetry.space_group_name_H-M   'P 1'
#
loop_
_entity.id
_entity.type
_entity.pdbx_description
1 polymer ?
#
loop_
_entity_poly.entity_id
_entity_poly.type
_entity_poly.pdbx_seq_one_letter_code
_entity_poly.pdbx_strand_id
1 'polypeptide(L)'
;MGSWYQNLFLLIEIKWLSRGKVVTRLFELRNEVKNFLKEHKKTNLFEWFHDENWLIKLAYLSDIFNKLKETNLGLQGKETSIFQANDKIKALIGKLDFWVDCVQEIDFTCFSNLNKFLYENESSVKVRQPGTPKSKCRGQIKLKN
;
A
#
# COMPACT_ATOMS: atom_id res chain seq x y z
N MET A 1 14.53 32.49 16.70
CA MET A 1 14.37 32.13 15.28
C MET A 1 14.57 30.61 15.14
N GLY A 2 13.50 29.83 15.08
CA GLY A 2 13.59 28.35 15.06
C GLY A 2 12.28 27.63 14.72
N SER A 3 11.14 28.31 14.81
CA SER A 3 9.81 27.76 14.51
C SER A 3 9.55 27.49 13.02
N TRP A 4 10.30 28.10 12.11
CA TRP A 4 10.09 27.95 10.67
C TRP A 4 10.48 26.56 10.15
N TYR A 5 11.58 26.00 10.67
CA TYR A 5 12.06 24.67 10.28
C TYR A 5 11.20 23.54 10.85
N GLN A 6 10.73 23.68 12.09
CA GLN A 6 9.80 22.72 12.70
C GLN A 6 8.44 22.70 11.98
N ASN A 7 7.93 23.87 11.56
CA ASN A 7 6.70 23.94 10.76
C ASN A 7 6.87 23.31 9.37
N LEU A 8 8.03 23.47 8.73
CA LEU A 8 8.27 22.90 7.40
C LEU A 8 8.22 21.36 7.44
N PHE A 9 8.82 20.75 8.47
CA PHE A 9 8.84 19.30 8.66
C PHE A 9 7.42 18.75 8.93
N LEU A 10 6.66 19.40 9.81
CA LEU A 10 5.26 19.06 10.10
C LEU A 10 4.37 19.19 8.85
N LEU A 11 4.58 20.21 8.01
CA LEU A 11 3.81 20.40 6.78
C LEU A 11 4.10 19.32 5.73
N ILE A 12 5.34 18.86 5.62
CA ILE A 12 5.69 17.75 4.72
C ILE A 12 5.01 16.47 5.21
N GLU A 13 5.03 16.21 6.52
CA GLU A 13 4.37 15.06 7.14
C GLU A 13 2.85 15.04 6.91
N ILE A 14 2.18 16.18 7.06
CA ILE A 14 0.73 16.29 6.84
C ILE A 14 0.37 16.14 5.35
N LYS A 15 1.24 16.59 4.44
CA LYS A 15 1.00 16.56 2.98
C LYS A 15 1.08 15.15 2.38
N TRP A 16 2.00 14.29 2.81
CA TRP A 16 2.08 12.94 2.24
C TRP A 16 0.95 12.05 2.76
N LEU A 17 0.52 12.25 4.02
CA LEU A 17 -0.64 11.55 4.59
C LEU A 17 -1.96 11.91 3.92
N SER A 18 -2.17 13.18 3.56
CA SER A 18 -3.36 13.59 2.82
C SER A 18 -3.39 12.99 1.42
N ARG A 19 -2.23 12.93 0.73
CA ARG A 19 -2.08 12.26 -0.56
C ARG A 19 -2.37 10.77 -0.49
N GLY A 20 -1.89 10.08 0.55
CA GLY A 20 -2.20 8.66 0.78
C GLY A 20 -3.70 8.41 0.97
N LYS A 21 -4.40 9.27 1.73
CA LYS A 21 -5.86 9.18 1.89
C LYS A 21 -6.62 9.33 0.56
N VAL A 22 -6.15 10.23 -0.32
CA VAL A 22 -6.75 10.39 -1.65
C VAL A 22 -6.61 9.10 -2.46
N VAL A 23 -5.45 8.45 -2.43
CA VAL A 23 -5.22 7.17 -3.12
C VAL A 23 -6.15 6.08 -2.58
N THR A 24 -6.29 5.97 -1.24
CA THR A 24 -7.21 5.00 -0.63
C THR A 24 -8.66 5.24 -1.04
N ARG A 25 -9.13 6.48 -0.97
CA ARG A 25 -10.50 6.83 -1.41
C ARG A 25 -10.73 6.62 -2.89
N LEU A 26 -9.72 6.90 -3.71
CA LEU A 26 -9.78 6.66 -5.16
C LEU A 26 -9.95 5.16 -5.46
N PHE A 27 -9.24 4.31 -4.72
CA PHE A 27 -9.37 2.86 -4.86
C PHE A 27 -10.74 2.32 -4.40
N GLU A 28 -11.26 2.85 -3.28
CA GLU A 28 -12.61 2.50 -2.80
C GLU A 28 -13.68 2.86 -3.83
N LEU A 29 -13.59 4.06 -4.42
CA LEU A 29 -14.55 4.60 -5.39
C LEU A 29 -14.20 4.28 -6.85
N ARG A 30 -13.36 3.28 -7.10
CA ARG A 30 -12.83 2.97 -8.45
C ARG A 30 -13.93 2.73 -9.49
N ASN A 31 -15.06 2.15 -9.08
CA ASN A 31 -16.18 1.83 -9.97
C ASN A 31 -16.97 3.10 -10.33
N GLU A 32 -17.22 3.95 -9.35
CA GLU A 32 -17.89 5.25 -9.50
C GLU A 32 -17.04 6.18 -10.36
N VAL A 33 -15.72 6.22 -10.14
CA VAL A 33 -14.78 7.01 -10.94
C VAL A 33 -14.74 6.48 -12.37
N LYS A 34 -14.73 5.17 -12.58
CA LYS A 34 -14.80 4.56 -13.92
C LYS A 34 -16.07 4.97 -14.66
N ASN A 35 -17.22 4.97 -13.99
CA ASN A 35 -18.50 5.39 -14.57
C ASN A 35 -18.50 6.89 -14.91
N PHE A 36 -18.02 7.73 -13.99
CA PHE A 36 -17.88 9.17 -14.21
C PHE A 36 -16.98 9.50 -15.42
N LEU A 37 -15.84 8.82 -15.54
CA LEU A 37 -14.92 9.02 -16.68
C LEU A 37 -15.55 8.61 -18.01
N LYS A 38 -16.40 7.57 -18.01
CA LYS A 38 -17.17 7.14 -19.18
C LYS A 38 -18.19 8.20 -19.60
N GLU A 39 -18.94 8.76 -18.66
CA GLU A 39 -19.95 9.80 -18.91
C GLU A 39 -19.32 11.08 -19.49
N HIS A 40 -18.17 11.48 -18.96
CA HIS A 40 -17.45 12.67 -19.41
C HIS A 40 -16.53 12.45 -20.62
N LYS A 41 -16.61 11.28 -21.28
CA LYS A 41 -15.82 10.91 -22.47
C LYS A 41 -14.30 11.11 -22.29
N LYS A 42 -13.78 10.85 -21.09
CA LYS A 42 -12.34 10.92 -20.78
C LYS A 42 -11.68 9.58 -21.09
N THR A 43 -11.59 9.25 -22.38
CA THR A 43 -11.11 7.96 -22.90
C THR A 43 -9.76 7.54 -22.33
N ASN A 44 -8.78 8.45 -22.33
CA ASN A 44 -7.43 8.13 -21.86
C ASN A 44 -7.41 7.71 -20.39
N LEU A 45 -8.16 8.39 -19.52
CA LEU A 45 -8.21 8.04 -18.09
C LEU A 45 -9.07 6.80 -17.85
N PHE A 46 -10.15 6.64 -18.61
CA PHE A 46 -11.01 5.47 -18.54
C PHE A 46 -10.24 4.17 -18.82
N GLU A 47 -9.32 4.19 -19.79
CA GLU A 47 -8.46 3.04 -20.11
C GLU A 47 -7.64 2.57 -18.89
N TRP A 48 -7.08 3.49 -18.09
CA TRP A 48 -6.37 3.13 -16.86
C TRP A 48 -7.28 2.43 -15.83
N PHE A 49 -8.51 2.90 -15.66
CA PHE A 49 -9.49 2.26 -14.75
C PHE A 49 -10.15 1.02 -15.35
N HIS A 50 -9.85 0.71 -16.61
CA HIS A 50 -10.23 -0.55 -17.26
C HIS A 50 -9.12 -1.60 -17.12
N ASP A 51 -7.84 -1.18 -17.08
CA ASP A 51 -6.69 -2.08 -16.89
C ASP A 51 -6.64 -2.64 -15.46
N GLU A 52 -6.83 -3.96 -15.34
CA GLU A 52 -6.75 -4.69 -14.08
C GLU A 52 -5.36 -4.58 -13.45
N ASN A 53 -4.28 -4.58 -14.23
CA ASN A 53 -2.91 -4.46 -13.71
C ASN A 53 -2.69 -3.09 -13.05
N TRP A 54 -3.31 -2.04 -13.59
CA TRP A 54 -3.29 -0.72 -12.99
C TRP A 54 -4.06 -0.71 -11.67
N LEU A 55 -5.23 -1.32 -11.61
CA LEU A 55 -6.04 -1.41 -10.39
C LEU A 55 -5.33 -2.23 -9.29
N ILE A 56 -4.61 -3.30 -9.64
CA ILE A 56 -3.76 -4.07 -8.72
C ILE A 56 -2.67 -3.17 -8.12
N LYS A 57 -1.96 -2.39 -8.94
CA LYS A 57 -0.95 -1.44 -8.46
C LYS A 57 -1.56 -0.38 -7.55
N LEU A 58 -2.74 0.12 -7.89
CA LEU A 58 -3.48 1.10 -7.09
C LEU A 58 -3.91 0.51 -5.73
N ALA A 59 -4.38 -0.73 -5.71
CA ALA A 59 -4.73 -1.46 -4.49
C ALA A 59 -3.53 -1.64 -3.56
N TYR A 60 -2.41 -2.12 -4.12
CA TYR A 60 -1.16 -2.28 -3.39
C TYR A 60 -0.67 -0.96 -2.80
N LEU A 61 -0.71 0.12 -3.60
CA LEU A 61 -0.29 1.44 -3.17
C LEU A 61 -1.18 1.98 -2.04
N SER A 62 -2.49 1.77 -2.12
CA SER A 62 -3.44 2.10 -1.04
C SER A 62 -3.08 1.40 0.27
N ASP A 63 -2.77 0.10 0.23
CA ASP A 63 -2.38 -0.65 1.43
C ASP A 63 -1.07 -0.16 2.04
N ILE A 64 -0.06 0.13 1.21
CA ILE A 64 1.22 0.71 1.68
C ILE A 64 0.98 2.06 2.36
N PHE A 65 0.18 2.94 1.76
CA PHE A 65 -0.11 4.24 2.36
C PHE A 65 -0.86 4.11 3.69
N ASN A 66 -1.80 3.16 3.81
CA ASN A 66 -2.49 2.90 5.07
C ASN A 66 -1.53 2.42 6.16
N LYS A 67 -0.64 1.48 5.85
CA LYS A 67 0.38 0.96 6.77
C LYS A 67 1.37 2.04 7.23
N LEU A 68 1.81 2.90 6.31
CA LEU A 68 2.67 4.04 6.62
C LEU A 68 1.94 5.06 7.50
N LYS A 69 0.67 5.32 7.22
CA LYS A 69 -0.17 6.19 8.03
C LYS A 69 -0.32 5.68 9.46
N GLU A 70 -0.56 4.38 9.66
CA GLU A 70 -0.63 3.77 11.00
C GLU A 70 0.66 3.98 11.78
N THR A 71 1.80 3.75 11.13
CA THR A 71 3.11 3.96 11.74
C THR A 71 3.33 5.43 12.08
N ASN A 72 2.95 6.34 11.18
CA ASN A 72 3.09 7.78 11.38
C ASN A 72 2.19 8.30 12.52
N LEU A 73 0.95 7.84 12.62
CA LEU A 73 0.08 8.13 13.76
C LEU A 73 0.68 7.63 15.07
N GLY A 74 1.30 6.44 15.04
CA GLY A 74 2.07 5.92 16.15
C GLY A 74 3.22 6.84 16.56
N LEU A 75 3.92 7.46 15.62
CA LEU A 75 5.03 8.38 15.89
C LEU A 75 4.59 9.77 16.36
N GLN A 76 3.45 10.28 15.85
CA GLN A 76 2.90 11.60 16.18
C GLN A 76 2.09 11.64 17.49
N GLY A 77 2.00 10.52 18.22
CA GLY A 77 1.29 10.46 19.51
C GLY A 77 1.92 11.39 20.56
N LYS A 78 1.07 12.07 21.35
CA LYS A 78 1.46 13.12 22.33
C LYS A 78 2.47 12.69 23.41
N GLU A 79 2.76 11.40 23.55
CA GLU A 79 3.67 10.86 24.57
C GLU A 79 4.73 9.89 24.00
N THR A 80 5.07 10.01 22.72
CA THR A 80 6.06 9.10 22.13
C THR A 80 7.47 9.50 22.54
N SER A 81 8.10 8.74 23.45
CA SER A 81 9.49 8.98 23.82
C SER A 81 10.44 8.69 22.65
N ILE A 82 11.66 9.24 22.67
CA ILE A 82 12.67 9.00 21.61
C ILE A 82 12.95 7.50 21.45
N PHE A 83 12.99 6.76 22.56
CA PHE A 83 13.17 5.31 22.55
C PHE A 83 11.99 4.60 21.88
N GLN A 84 10.76 4.96 22.22
CA GLN A 84 9.56 4.39 21.59
C GLN A 84 9.47 4.74 20.10
N ALA A 85 9.89 5.95 19.70
CA ALA A 85 9.94 6.34 18.29
C ALA A 85 10.97 5.50 17.53
N ASN A 86 12.16 5.29 18.10
CA ASN A 86 13.20 4.43 17.53
C ASN A 86 12.71 2.99 17.36
N ASP A 87 12.02 2.44 18.37
CA ASP A 87 11.47 1.09 18.30
C ASP A 87 10.39 0.96 17.23
N LYS A 88 9.52 1.98 17.08
CA LYS A 88 8.51 2.03 16.00
C LYS A 88 9.15 2.10 14.61
N ILE A 89 10.22 2.87 14.45
CA ILE A 89 10.98 2.95 13.18
C ILE A 89 11.63 1.60 12.86
N LYS A 90 12.30 0.98 13.84
CA LYS A 90 12.88 -0.37 13.67
C LYS A 90 11.82 -1.41 13.30
N ALA A 91 10.66 -1.35 13.96
CA ALA A 91 9.53 -2.22 13.63
C ALA A 91 9.00 -1.98 12.22
N LEU A 92 8.97 -0.73 11.74
CA LEU A 92 8.60 -0.42 10.35
C LEU A 92 9.60 -1.02 9.35
N ILE A 93 10.90 -0.88 9.60
CA ILE A 93 11.95 -1.47 8.75
C ILE A 93 11.76 -2.99 8.67
N GLY A 94 11.61 -3.67 9.81
CA GLY A 94 11.36 -5.11 9.83
C GLY A 94 10.05 -5.53 9.14
N LYS A 95 8.99 -4.70 9.22
CA LYS A 95 7.75 -4.92 8.47
C LYS A 95 7.95 -4.76 6.95
N LEU A 96 8.78 -3.80 6.52
CA LEU A 96 9.10 -3.62 5.10
C LEU A 96 9.84 -4.84 4.56
N ASP A 97 10.86 -5.33 5.27
CA ASP A 97 11.59 -6.54 4.89
C ASP A 97 10.62 -7.74 4.78
N PHE A 98 9.75 -7.91 5.78
CA PHE A 98 8.73 -8.95 5.76
C PHE A 98 7.75 -8.82 4.58
N TRP A 99 7.32 -7.60 4.24
CA TRP A 99 6.44 -7.39 3.08
C TRP A 99 7.14 -7.69 1.75
N VAL A 100 8.45 -7.42 1.64
CA VAL A 100 9.24 -7.82 0.48
C VAL A 100 9.23 -9.35 0.34
N ASP A 101 9.45 -10.08 1.44
CA ASP A 101 9.37 -11.54 1.45
C ASP A 101 7.97 -12.05 1.06
N CYS A 102 6.90 -11.44 1.58
CA CYS A 102 5.52 -11.78 1.22
C CYS A 102 5.25 -11.63 -0.28
N VAL A 103 5.73 -10.53 -0.90
CA VAL A 103 5.56 -10.31 -2.34
C VAL A 103 6.34 -11.34 -3.16
N GLN A 104 7.55 -11.72 -2.72
CA GLN A 104 8.34 -12.77 -3.39
C GLN A 104 7.66 -14.14 -3.33
N GLU A 105 6.99 -14.45 -2.23
CA GLU A 105 6.25 -15.70 -2.03
C GLU A 105 4.81 -15.66 -2.61
N ILE A 106 4.41 -14.56 -3.26
CA ILE A 106 3.06 -14.33 -3.80
C ILE A 106 1.98 -14.46 -2.70
N ASP A 107 2.33 -14.05 -1.48
CA ASP A 107 1.41 -13.96 -0.34
C ASP A 107 0.96 -12.51 -0.14
N PHE A 108 -0.26 -12.21 -0.57
CA PHE A 108 -0.85 -10.89 -0.42
C PHE A 108 -1.77 -10.75 0.78
N THR A 109 -1.84 -11.74 1.69
CA THR A 109 -2.68 -11.66 2.90
C THR A 109 -2.37 -10.45 3.77
N CYS A 110 -1.14 -9.96 3.71
CA CYS A 110 -0.68 -8.75 4.40
C CYS A 110 -1.25 -7.45 3.82
N PHE A 111 -1.91 -7.48 2.66
CA PHE A 111 -2.40 -6.33 1.91
C PHE A 111 -3.91 -6.47 1.70
N SER A 112 -4.71 -5.96 2.63
CA SER A 112 -6.15 -6.21 2.67
C SER A 112 -6.89 -5.76 1.40
N ASN A 113 -6.58 -4.59 0.86
CA ASN A 113 -7.25 -4.09 -0.36
C ASN A 113 -6.82 -4.87 -1.59
N LEU A 114 -5.52 -5.15 -1.72
CA LEU A 114 -4.99 -5.95 -2.82
C LEU A 114 -5.56 -7.37 -2.78
N ASN A 115 -5.50 -8.03 -1.62
CA ASN A 115 -6.00 -9.39 -1.46
C ASN A 115 -7.49 -9.48 -1.78
N LYS A 116 -8.29 -8.55 -1.26
CA LYS A 116 -9.72 -8.47 -1.56
C LYS A 116 -9.96 -8.28 -3.06
N PHE A 117 -9.21 -7.39 -3.72
CA PHE A 117 -9.31 -7.18 -5.16
C PHE A 117 -8.94 -8.43 -5.95
N LEU A 118 -7.88 -9.13 -5.58
CA LEU A 118 -7.48 -10.36 -6.25
C LEU A 118 -8.54 -11.47 -6.06
N TYR A 119 -9.13 -11.63 -4.86
CA TYR A 119 -10.24 -12.57 -4.67
C TYR A 119 -11.50 -12.20 -5.47
N GLU A 120 -11.80 -10.90 -5.62
CA GLU A 120 -12.95 -10.41 -6.37
C GLU A 120 -12.78 -10.56 -7.90
N ASN A 121 -11.56 -10.49 -8.42
CA ASN A 121 -11.28 -10.50 -9.86
C ASN A 121 -10.64 -11.82 -10.37
N GLU A 122 -10.06 -12.65 -9.50
CA GLU A 122 -9.37 -13.88 -9.90
C GLU A 122 -9.86 -15.12 -9.13
N SER A 123 -10.68 -15.91 -9.81
CA SER A 123 -10.76 -17.36 -9.63
C SER A 123 -9.50 -18.09 -10.15
N SER A 124 -8.37 -17.41 -10.43
CA SER A 124 -7.25 -17.99 -11.21
C SER A 124 -5.81 -17.69 -10.76
N VAL A 125 -5.54 -16.78 -9.81
CA VAL A 125 -4.24 -16.75 -9.12
C VAL A 125 -4.30 -17.68 -7.93
N LYS A 126 -3.44 -18.69 -7.90
CA LYS A 126 -3.28 -19.58 -6.75
C LYS A 126 -2.63 -18.81 -5.60
N VAL A 127 -3.42 -17.99 -4.90
CA VAL A 127 -3.06 -17.41 -3.61
C VAL A 127 -2.81 -18.57 -2.64
N ARG A 128 -1.61 -18.63 -2.08
CA ARG A 128 -1.23 -19.67 -1.12
C ARG A 128 -2.12 -19.52 0.12
N GLN A 129 -2.88 -20.56 0.46
CA GLN A 129 -3.77 -20.53 1.62
C GLN A 129 -2.97 -20.40 2.93
N PRO A 130 -3.50 -19.68 3.95
CA PRO A 130 -2.80 -19.48 5.22
C PRO A 130 -2.71 -20.82 5.98
N GLY A 131 -1.50 -21.34 6.17
CA GLY A 131 -1.26 -22.54 6.99
C GLY A 131 -0.12 -23.48 6.59
N THR A 132 0.62 -23.24 5.50
CA THR A 132 1.75 -24.12 5.15
C THR A 132 3.07 -23.71 5.83
N PRO A 133 3.84 -24.63 6.43
CA PRO A 133 5.09 -24.29 7.10
C PRO A 133 6.14 -23.74 6.13
N LYS A 134 6.90 -22.73 6.58
CA LYS A 134 8.00 -22.10 5.85
C LYS A 134 9.11 -23.12 5.55
N SER A 135 9.19 -23.66 4.34
CA SER A 135 10.41 -24.28 3.84
C SER A 135 11.24 -23.23 3.10
N LYS A 136 12.41 -22.96 3.67
CA LYS A 136 13.40 -21.98 3.21
C LYS A 136 14.02 -22.47 1.90
N CYS A 137 13.53 -22.01 0.75
CA CYS A 137 14.16 -22.28 -0.54
C CYS A 137 14.52 -20.97 -1.25
N ARG A 138 15.76 -20.52 -1.08
CA ARG A 138 16.39 -19.55 -1.99
C ARG A 138 16.52 -20.21 -3.36
N GLY A 139 15.83 -19.70 -4.38
CA GLY A 139 15.90 -20.25 -5.74
C GLY A 139 15.42 -19.29 -6.82
N GLN A 140 16.38 -18.55 -7.38
CA GLN A 140 16.46 -17.92 -8.71
C GLN A 140 15.17 -17.81 -9.56
N ILE A 141 14.72 -16.57 -9.77
CA ILE A 141 13.77 -16.21 -10.83
C ILE A 141 14.58 -16.02 -12.13
N LYS A 142 14.42 -16.94 -13.10
CA LYS A 142 14.71 -16.68 -14.52
C LYS A 142 13.40 -16.27 -15.20
N LEU A 143 13.27 -14.99 -15.53
CA LEU A 143 12.29 -14.51 -16.50
C LEU A 143 12.75 -14.97 -17.89
N LYS A 144 11.97 -15.82 -18.55
CA LYS A 144 12.14 -16.12 -19.98
C LYS A 144 11.35 -15.08 -20.78
N ASN A 145 12.02 -14.56 -21.81
CA ASN A 145 11.53 -13.67 -22.86
C ASN A 145 10.28 -14.21 -23.56
#